data_AF-A0A8R7TP78-F1
#
_entry.id   AF-A0A8R7TP78-F1
#
_cell.length_a   1.000
_cell.length_b   1.000
_cell.length_c   1.000
_cell.angle_alpha   90.00
_cell.angle_beta   90.00
_cell.angle_gamma   90.00
#
_symmetry.space_group_name_H-M   'P 1'
#
loop_
_entity.id
_entity.type
_entity.pdbx_description
1 polymer ?
#
loop_
_entity_poly.entity_id
_entity_poly.type
_entity_poly.pdbx_seq_one_letter_code
_entity_poly.pdbx_strand_id
1 'polypeptide(L)'
;MADVLLFLCADDGSGQATLADLLAAAGAPPVRRVEPDASVLEAVDALLGGAQSLVVPIRDNRHRPAQLEAESMCWLTVEDVVRFFLGSVALFSHIALRSVSDLGAV
;
A
#
# COMPACT_ATOMS: atom_id res chain seq x y z
N MET A 1 6.24 13.44 -0.97
CA MET A 1 5.79 13.38 -2.38
C MET A 1 6.98 12.88 -3.17
N ALA A 2 7.00 11.59 -3.49
CA ALA A 2 8.11 10.96 -4.20
C ALA A 2 7.62 10.64 -5.61
N ASP A 3 8.15 11.35 -6.60
CA ASP A 3 7.96 11.00 -8.00
C ASP A 3 8.84 9.78 -8.29
N VAL A 4 8.20 8.64 -8.59
CA VAL A 4 8.93 7.44 -9.02
C VAL A 4 9.25 7.59 -10.50
N LEU A 5 10.41 8.18 -10.79
CA LEU A 5 10.99 8.21 -12.14
C LEU A 5 11.60 6.84 -12.45
N LEU A 6 10.85 5.98 -13.14
CA LEU A 6 11.36 4.73 -13.70
C LEU A 6 12.15 5.05 -14.98
N PHE A 7 13.47 5.10 -14.86
CA PHE A 7 14.37 5.21 -16.00
C PHE A 7 14.59 3.82 -16.61
N LEU A 8 13.92 3.54 -17.73
CA LEU A 8 14.20 2.35 -18.54
C LEU A 8 15.39 2.70 -19.45
N CYS A 9 16.56 2.10 -19.19
CA CYS A 9 17.72 2.23 -20.07
C CYS A 9 17.35 1.79 -21.49
N ALA A 10 17.43 2.71 -22.45
CA ALA A 10 17.58 2.35 -23.85
C ALA A 10 19.05 1.94 -24.03
N ASP A 11 19.31 0.63 -24.09
CA ASP A 11 20.59 0.12 -24.61
C ASP A 11 20.32 -0.81 -25.78
N ASP A 12 21.07 -0.60 -26.86
CA ASP A 12 20.83 -1.07 -28.22
C ASP A 12 21.23 -2.54 -28.44
N GLY A 13 21.05 -3.42 -27.45
CA GLY A 13 21.60 -4.78 -27.56
C GLY A 13 21.02 -5.80 -26.59
N SER A 14 20.18 -6.66 -27.14
CA SER A 14 19.78 -7.99 -26.62
C SER A 14 18.86 -8.03 -25.40
N GLY A 15 17.57 -8.30 -25.68
CA GLY A 15 16.58 -8.74 -24.70
C GLY A 15 15.63 -7.65 -24.20
N GLN A 16 14.89 -6.99 -25.09
CA GLN A 16 13.83 -6.05 -24.70
C GLN A 16 12.62 -6.81 -24.12
N ALA A 17 12.72 -7.27 -22.87
CA ALA A 17 11.52 -7.52 -22.08
C ALA A 17 10.91 -6.16 -21.75
N THR A 18 9.68 -5.92 -22.18
CA THR A 18 8.96 -4.70 -21.82
C THR A 18 8.70 -4.68 -20.30
N LEU A 19 8.43 -3.50 -19.72
CA LEU A 19 8.01 -3.41 -18.31
C LEU A 19 6.78 -4.31 -18.03
N ALA A 20 5.91 -4.46 -19.03
CA ALA A 20 4.77 -5.39 -18.96
C ALA A 20 5.23 -6.85 -18.87
N ASP A 21 6.27 -7.25 -19.61
CA ASP A 21 6.83 -8.61 -19.55
C ASP A 21 7.49 -8.91 -18.19
N LEU A 22 8.19 -7.92 -17.62
CA LEU A 22 8.79 -8.04 -16.28
C LEU A 22 7.72 -8.11 -15.18
N LEU A 23 6.67 -7.29 -15.28
CA LEU A 23 5.54 -7.34 -14.35
C LEU A 23 4.75 -8.65 -14.48
N ALA A 24 4.57 -9.16 -15.70
CA ALA A 24 3.94 -10.44 -15.95
C ALA A 24 4.76 -11.61 -15.39
N ALA A 25 6.10 -11.54 -15.49
CA ALA A 25 7.01 -12.53 -14.93
C ALA A 25 7.13 -12.46 -13.39
N ALA A 26 6.92 -11.29 -12.79
CA ALA A 26 7.03 -11.08 -11.34
C ALA A 26 5.92 -11.75 -10.51
N GLY A 27 4.86 -12.26 -11.15
CA GLY A 27 3.79 -12.99 -10.48
C GLY A 27 2.67 -12.08 -9.95
N ALA A 28 2.07 -12.43 -8.81
CA ALA A 28 0.93 -11.69 -8.27
C ALA A 28 1.28 -10.21 -8.05
N PRO A 29 0.39 -9.26 -8.41
CA PRO A 29 0.72 -7.86 -8.37
C PRO A 29 1.02 -7.42 -6.93
N PRO A 30 2.20 -6.82 -6.67
CA PRO A 30 2.59 -6.39 -5.33
C PRO A 30 1.71 -5.23 -4.83
N VAL A 31 0.95 -4.59 -5.72
CA VAL A 31 0.10 -3.44 -5.44
C VAL A 31 -1.34 -3.74 -5.86
N ARG A 32 -2.30 -3.53 -4.96
CA ARG A 32 -3.73 -3.75 -5.23
C ARG A 32 -4.52 -2.47 -5.04
N ARG A 33 -5.38 -2.12 -6.00
CA ARG A 33 -6.33 -1.01 -5.82
C ARG A 33 -7.49 -1.46 -4.95
N VAL A 34 -7.88 -0.63 -3.98
CA VAL A 34 -9.00 -0.86 -3.06
C VAL A 34 -9.87 0.39 -3.04
N GLU A 35 -11.19 0.23 -3.05
CA GLU A 35 -12.10 1.38 -3.06
C GLU A 35 -12.20 2.05 -1.67
N PRO A 36 -12.54 3.34 -1.60
CA PRO A 36 -12.54 4.08 -0.33
C PRO A 36 -13.63 3.65 0.66
N ASP A 37 -14.69 3.01 0.14
CA ASP A 37 -15.77 2.41 0.91
C ASP A 37 -15.52 0.94 1.27
N ALA A 38 -14.40 0.36 0.82
CA ALA A 38 -14.00 -0.98 1.22
C ALA A 38 -13.76 -1.04 2.74
N SER A 39 -14.09 -2.18 3.33
CA SER A 39 -13.87 -2.40 4.75
C SER A 39 -12.39 -2.63 5.07
N VAL A 40 -12.01 -2.37 6.32
CA VAL A 40 -10.65 -2.70 6.81
C VAL A 40 -10.37 -4.21 6.67
N LEU A 41 -11.40 -5.06 6.78
CA LEU A 41 -11.27 -6.50 6.60
C LEU A 41 -10.89 -6.85 5.15
N GLU A 42 -11.56 -6.25 4.17
CA GLU A 42 -11.22 -6.44 2.75
C GLU A 42 -9.80 -5.96 2.44
N ALA A 43 -9.34 -4.87 3.09
CA ALA A 43 -7.96 -4.43 3.00
C ALA A 43 -6.97 -5.45 3.60
N VAL A 44 -7.31 -6.09 4.72
CA VAL A 44 -6.49 -7.16 5.33
C VAL A 44 -6.46 -8.40 4.44
N ASP A 45 -7.61 -8.85 3.94
CA ASP A 45 -7.71 -9.98 3.01
C ASP A 45 -6.90 -9.71 1.75
N ALA A 46 -6.85 -8.45 1.31
CA ALA A 46 -6.04 -8.06 0.18
C ALA A 46 -4.54 -8.29 0.43
N LEU A 47 -4.05 -7.88 1.60
CA LEU A 47 -2.66 -8.05 2.02
C LEU A 47 -2.32 -9.54 2.23
N LEU A 48 -3.19 -10.30 2.89
CA LEU A 48 -3.02 -11.74 3.08
C LEU A 48 -3.03 -12.51 1.75
N GLY A 49 -3.78 -12.02 0.76
CA GLY A 49 -3.80 -12.50 -0.62
C GLY A 49 -2.57 -12.09 -1.44
N GLY A 50 -1.46 -11.70 -0.80
CA GLY A 50 -0.17 -11.44 -1.44
C GLY A 50 0.06 -10.00 -1.91
N ALA A 51 -0.86 -9.07 -1.67
CA ALA A 51 -0.59 -7.66 -1.90
C ALA A 51 0.39 -7.13 -0.84
N GLN A 52 1.40 -6.40 -1.27
CA GLN A 52 2.37 -5.73 -0.38
C GLN A 52 1.94 -4.30 -0.06
N SER A 53 1.16 -3.70 -0.96
CA SER A 53 0.59 -2.37 -0.77
C SER A 53 -0.79 -2.25 -1.40
N LEU A 54 -1.59 -1.35 -0.84
CA LEU A 54 -2.89 -0.96 -1.33
C LEU A 54 -2.87 0.47 -1.84
N VAL A 55 -3.55 0.71 -2.96
CA VAL A 55 -3.76 2.05 -3.50
C VAL A 55 -5.24 2.38 -3.38
N VAL A 56 -5.56 3.44 -2.64
CA VAL A 56 -6.94 3.85 -2.36
C VAL A 56 -7.18 5.24 -2.93
N PRO A 57 -8.17 5.44 -3.80
CA PRO A 57 -8.44 6.78 -4.34
C PRO A 57 -8.97 7.69 -3.23
N ILE A 58 -8.47 8.93 -3.18
CA ILE A 58 -8.88 9.89 -2.16
C ILE A 58 -10.11 10.62 -2.69
N ARG A 59 -11.26 10.42 -2.02
CA ARG A 59 -12.47 11.21 -2.28
C ARG A 59 -12.26 12.62 -1.71
N ASP A 60 -11.83 13.55 -2.56
CA ASP A 60 -11.70 14.94 -2.15
C ASP A 60 -13.08 15.60 -2.08
N ASN A 61 -13.62 15.76 -0.86
CA ASN A 61 -14.91 16.43 -0.65
C ASN A 61 -14.79 17.97 -0.64
N ARG A 62 -13.59 18.52 -0.91
CA ARG A 62 -13.32 19.96 -0.83
C ARG A 62 -12.73 20.45 -2.13
N HIS A 63 -13.60 20.91 -3.04
CA HIS A 63 -13.32 21.88 -4.12
C HIS A 63 -11.90 21.83 -4.71
N ARG A 64 -11.62 20.87 -5.59
CA ARG A 64 -10.44 20.95 -6.45
C ARG A 64 -10.79 21.72 -7.75
N PRO A 65 -10.03 22.75 -8.15
CA PRO A 65 -10.19 23.37 -9.45
C PRO A 65 -9.84 22.36 -10.56
N ALA A 66 -10.63 22.37 -11.63
CA ALA A 66 -10.72 21.34 -12.68
C ALA A 66 -9.48 21.17 -13.59
N GLN A 67 -8.26 21.45 -13.11
CA GLN A 67 -7.05 21.48 -13.95
C GLN A 67 -5.99 20.40 -13.63
N LEU A 68 -6.26 19.47 -12.71
CA LEU A 68 -5.41 18.30 -12.48
C LEU A 68 -6.29 17.04 -12.58
N GLU A 69 -6.38 16.47 -13.78
CA GLU A 69 -7.15 15.25 -14.09
C GLU A 69 -6.56 13.97 -13.46
N ALA A 70 -5.46 14.07 -12.73
CA ALA A 70 -4.91 12.96 -11.97
C ALA A 70 -5.70 12.77 -10.67
N GLU A 71 -6.47 11.67 -10.61
CA GLU A 71 -7.07 11.14 -9.39
C GLU A 71 -5.97 11.04 -8.33
N SER A 72 -6.19 11.63 -7.16
CA SER A 72 -5.23 11.53 -6.05
C SER A 72 -5.39 10.19 -5.35
N MET A 73 -4.32 9.43 -5.19
CA MET A 73 -4.35 8.15 -4.48
C MET A 73 -3.55 8.21 -3.18
N CYS A 74 -4.01 7.42 -2.21
CA CYS A 74 -3.33 7.08 -0.97
C CYS A 74 -2.64 5.73 -1.14
N TRP A 75 -1.41 5.61 -0.67
CA TRP A 75 -0.64 4.36 -0.64
C TRP A 75 -0.63 3.85 0.79
N LEU A 76 -1.11 2.62 0.99
CA LEU A 76 -1.14 1.95 2.29
C LEU A 76 -0.25 0.70 2.24
N THR A 77 0.48 0.47 3.32
CA THR A 77 1.31 -0.71 3.51
C THR A 77 0.78 -1.57 4.65
N VAL A 78 1.34 -2.77 4.81
CA VAL A 78 1.09 -3.61 5.99
C VAL A 78 1.41 -2.86 7.29
N GLU A 79 2.47 -2.04 7.30
CA GLU A 79 2.87 -1.27 8.48
C GLU A 79 1.77 -0.26 8.89
N ASP A 80 1.17 0.43 7.92
CA ASP A 80 0.11 1.41 8.19
C ASP A 80 -1.11 0.75 8.83
N VAL A 81 -1.51 -0.41 8.31
CA VAL A 81 -2.63 -1.21 8.83
C VAL A 81 -2.32 -1.73 10.24
N VAL A 82 -1.11 -2.25 10.48
CA VAL A 82 -0.67 -2.70 11.81
C VAL A 82 -0.64 -1.53 12.79
N ARG A 83 -0.11 -0.37 12.39
CA ARG A 83 -0.09 0.83 13.24
C ARG A 83 -1.49 1.33 13.56
N PHE A 84 -2.44 1.25 12.62
CA PHE A 84 -3.85 1.57 12.88
C PHE A 84 -4.45 0.64 13.95
N PHE A 85 -4.21 -0.67 13.85
CA PHE A 85 -4.68 -1.62 14.86
C PHE A 85 -4.01 -1.41 16.21
N LEU A 86 -2.69 -1.25 16.25
CA LEU A 86 -1.95 -1.01 17.50
C LEU A 86 -2.37 0.30 18.16
N GLY A 87 -2.59 1.37 17.37
CA GLY A 87 -3.14 2.62 17.87
C GLY A 87 -4.54 2.42 18.47
N SER A 88 -5.40 1.67 17.78
CA SER A 88 -6.76 1.36 18.23
C SER A 88 -6.78 0.49 19.49
N VAL A 89 -5.86 -0.47 19.62
CA VAL A 89 -5.69 -1.30 20.83
C VAL A 89 -5.12 -0.47 21.98
N ALA A 90 -4.16 0.42 21.71
CA ALA A 90 -3.56 1.30 22.71
C ALA A 90 -4.59 2.26 23.34
N LEU A 91 -5.68 2.59 22.63
CA LEU A 91 -6.79 3.37 23.20
C LEU A 91 -7.50 2.65 24.36
N PHE A 92 -7.49 1.31 24.39
CA PHE A 92 -8.23 0.52 25.39
C PHE A 92 -7.35 -0.43 26.21
N SER A 93 -6.07 -0.58 25.88
CA SER A 93 -5.15 -1.49 26.56
C SER A 93 -3.71 -0.99 26.54
N HIS A 94 -3.08 -0.92 27.71
CA HIS A 94 -1.65 -0.63 27.86
C HIS A 94 -0.73 -1.74 27.34
N ILE A 95 -1.27 -2.87 26.88
CA ILE A 95 -0.47 -3.99 26.37
C ILE A 95 0.36 -3.60 25.13
N ALA A 96 -0.11 -2.64 24.33
CA ALA A 96 0.59 -2.13 23.16
C ALA A 96 1.86 -1.31 23.51
N LEU A 97 2.01 -0.92 24.79
CA LEU A 97 3.17 -0.16 25.30
C LEU A 97 4.14 -1.05 26.09
N ARG A 98 3.82 -2.34 26.27
CA ARG A 98 4.67 -3.28 26.98
C ARG A 98 5.81 -3.76 26.10
N SER A 99 6.96 -4.06 26.70
CA SER A 99 8.07 -4.68 25.97
C SER A 99 7.73 -6.12 25.57
N VAL A 100 8.43 -6.67 24.58
CA VAL A 100 8.26 -8.08 24.18
C VAL A 100 8.52 -9.02 25.37
N SER A 101 9.48 -8.68 26.24
CA SER A 101 9.78 -9.45 27.47
C SER A 101 8.63 -9.42 28.47
N ASP A 102 7.90 -8.31 28.59
CA ASP A 102 6.74 -8.20 29.49
C ASP A 102 5.52 -9.01 29.02
N LEU A 103 5.54 -9.52 27.78
CA LEU A 103 4.50 -10.38 27.24
C LEU A 103 4.72 -11.86 27.60
N GLY A 104 5.90 -12.22 28.13
CA GLY A 104 6.24 -13.60 28.48
C GLY A 104 6.38 -14.55 27.28
N ALA A 105 6.54 -14.00 26.08
CA ALA A 105 6.76 -14.77 24.84
C ALA A 105 8.24 -15.13 24.60
N VAL A 106 9.15 -14.49 25.34
CA VAL A 106 10.61 -14.69 25.32
C VAL A 106 11.11 -14.74 26.75
#